data_AF-A0A8C8IZH4-F1
#
_entry.id   AF-A0A8C8IZH4-F1
#
_cell.length_a   1.000
_cell.length_b   1.000
_cell.length_c   1.000
_cell.angle_alpha   90.00
_cell.angle_beta   90.00
_cell.angle_gamma   90.00
#
_symmetry.space_group_name_H-M   'P 1'
#
loop_
_entity.id
_entity.type
_entity.pdbx_description
1 polymer ?
#
loop_
_entity_poly.entity_id
_entity_poly.type
_entity_poly.pdbx_seq_one_letter_code
_entity_poly.pdbx_strand_id
1 'polypeptide(L)'
;MAVAITYISHTSLESNLGRCGFRGPSHIGLPYNTLKTQENPTCVTVAMSYTGLACLVILGDDLSRVNKEACLMGLKALQLEDGSFYAMTGRENDLRFVYCAACICYMLDDWSDMDIKKAINYIKRSMSYDNGIGQEAGLESHGGSTYCAVAALCLMGKLEEMFSESELNRITPLRWCALALRSHSDSPPPSWPNSNLSSFQLLDDHLVGDPLHAYFGICGLSFIGEANLQQVHTALNVSERAFEYLQHLHQTWRDA
;
A
#
# COMPACT_ATOMS: atom_id res chain seq x y z
N MET A 1 -11.94 -20.09 1.71
CA MET A 1 -10.97 -19.94 2.83
C MET A 1 -11.25 -18.58 3.45
N ALA A 2 -11.82 -18.54 4.66
CA ALA A 2 -12.27 -17.30 5.27
C ALA A 2 -11.07 -16.52 5.81
N VAL A 3 -10.62 -15.50 5.08
CA VAL A 3 -9.70 -14.53 5.69
C VAL A 3 -10.47 -13.87 6.82
N ALA A 4 -9.82 -13.73 7.98
CA ALA A 4 -10.33 -12.97 9.13
C ALA A 4 -10.36 -11.45 8.84
N ILE A 5 -10.73 -11.06 7.62
CA ILE A 5 -11.00 -9.69 7.22
C ILE A 5 -12.42 -9.42 7.66
N THR A 6 -12.59 -8.83 8.84
CA THR A 6 -13.91 -8.35 9.21
C THR A 6 -14.14 -7.03 8.51
N TYR A 7 -15.08 -7.06 7.58
CA TYR A 7 -15.51 -5.91 6.83
C TYR A 7 -16.46 -5.05 7.67
N ILE A 8 -16.19 -3.74 7.82
CA ILE A 8 -17.12 -2.80 8.46
C ILE A 8 -18.06 -2.32 7.37
N SER A 9 -19.17 -3.04 7.17
CA SER A 9 -20.04 -2.86 6.00
C SER A 9 -21.43 -2.33 6.29
N HIS A 10 -21.79 -2.20 7.57
CA HIS A 10 -23.17 -1.89 7.93
C HIS A 10 -23.25 -0.86 9.03
N THR A 11 -23.34 0.39 8.61
CA THR A 11 -24.13 1.37 9.34
C THR A 11 -25.11 1.95 8.35
N SER A 12 -26.38 1.54 8.47
CA SER A 12 -27.58 2.09 7.82
C SER A 12 -27.88 3.54 8.24
N LEU A 13 -26.86 4.26 8.70
CA LEU A 13 -26.90 5.62 9.22
C LEU A 13 -25.83 6.39 8.44
N GLU A 14 -26.26 7.33 7.61
CA GLU A 14 -25.38 8.22 6.82
C GLU A 14 -24.30 8.89 7.68
N SER A 15 -24.53 9.02 8.99
CA SER A 15 -23.61 9.62 9.96
C SER A 15 -22.30 8.86 10.19
N ASN A 16 -22.20 7.58 9.83
CA ASN A 16 -21.02 6.74 10.09
C ASN A 16 -20.21 6.34 8.84
N LEU A 17 -20.62 6.81 7.66
CA LEU A 17 -19.99 6.46 6.38
C LEU A 17 -18.51 6.88 6.31
N GLY A 18 -18.15 8.00 6.94
CA GLY A 18 -16.76 8.44 7.08
C GLY A 18 -15.87 7.57 7.98
N ARG A 19 -16.38 6.46 8.52
CA ARG A 19 -15.63 5.52 9.37
C ARG A 19 -15.61 4.09 8.79
N CYS A 20 -16.18 3.89 7.60
CA CYS A 20 -16.28 2.59 6.96
C CYS A 20 -14.97 2.15 6.29
N GLY A 21 -14.76 0.84 6.21
CA GLY A 21 -13.57 0.22 5.64
C GLY A 21 -13.27 -1.11 6.32
N PHE A 22 -12.00 -1.48 6.37
CA PHE A 22 -11.57 -2.72 7.03
C PHE A 22 -10.93 -2.41 8.38
N ARG A 23 -11.20 -3.29 9.36
CA ARG A 23 -10.56 -3.27 10.66
C ARG A 23 -9.40 -4.25 10.72
N GLY A 24 -8.46 -3.93 11.61
CA GLY A 24 -7.48 -4.90 12.07
C GLY A 24 -8.12 -6.07 12.86
N PRO A 25 -7.29 -6.95 13.42
CA PRO A 25 -7.71 -8.10 14.22
C PRO A 25 -8.75 -7.78 15.31
N SER A 26 -9.51 -8.80 15.72
CA SER A 26 -10.66 -8.69 16.63
C SER A 26 -10.35 -8.42 18.11
N HIS A 27 -9.29 -7.65 18.39
CA HIS A 27 -8.88 -7.29 19.75
C HIS A 27 -9.94 -6.52 20.55
N ILE A 28 -10.91 -5.90 19.87
CA ILE A 28 -12.02 -5.14 20.51
C ILE A 28 -13.14 -6.07 21.01
N GLY A 29 -13.01 -7.40 20.82
CA GLY A 29 -13.98 -8.37 21.33
C GLY A 29 -15.32 -8.34 20.59
N LEU A 30 -15.35 -7.78 19.37
CA LEU A 30 -16.55 -7.77 18.54
C LEU A 30 -16.90 -9.21 18.13
N PRO A 31 -18.19 -9.60 18.20
CA PRO A 31 -18.61 -10.94 17.77
C PRO A 31 -18.25 -11.17 16.30
N TYR A 32 -17.83 -12.41 15.99
CA TYR A 32 -17.27 -12.83 14.70
C TYR A 32 -18.22 -12.62 13.51
N ASN A 33 -19.50 -12.33 13.76
CA ASN A 33 -20.46 -12.12 12.70
C ASN A 33 -21.57 -11.20 13.18
N THR A 34 -21.45 -9.90 12.87
CA THR A 34 -22.62 -9.03 12.82
C THR A 34 -22.46 -8.09 11.64
N LEU A 35 -22.90 -8.57 10.48
CA LEU A 35 -23.42 -7.71 9.42
C LEU A 35 -24.70 -6.96 9.88
N LYS A 36 -25.10 -7.06 11.14
CA LYS A 36 -26.22 -6.36 11.76
C LYS A 36 -25.73 -5.42 12.86
N THR A 37 -25.90 -4.13 12.59
CA THR A 37 -26.08 -3.04 13.57
C THR A 37 -25.14 -3.04 14.77
N GLN A 38 -24.08 -2.25 14.70
CA GLN A 38 -23.39 -1.77 15.89
C GLN A 38 -23.47 -0.24 15.98
N GLU A 39 -23.87 0.23 17.17
CA GLU A 39 -24.01 1.65 17.54
C GLU A 39 -22.67 2.32 17.90
N ASN A 40 -21.58 1.54 18.06
CA ASN A 40 -20.26 2.06 18.37
C ASN A 40 -19.29 1.86 17.18
N PRO A 41 -19.01 2.91 16.39
CA PRO A 41 -18.19 2.77 15.19
C PRO A 41 -16.71 2.60 15.55
N THR A 42 -16.20 1.38 15.39
CA THR A 42 -14.76 1.17 15.22
C THR A 42 -14.30 1.89 13.96
N CYS A 43 -13.22 2.66 14.04
CA CYS A 43 -12.74 3.47 12.92
C CYS A 43 -11.96 2.61 11.91
N VAL A 44 -12.11 2.95 10.63
CA VAL A 44 -11.31 2.42 9.53
C VAL A 44 -9.81 2.64 9.77
N THR A 45 -9.01 1.64 9.42
CA THR A 45 -7.56 1.82 9.26
C THR A 45 -7.23 1.69 7.78
N VAL A 46 -6.59 2.70 7.20
CA VAL A 46 -6.35 2.74 5.75
C VAL A 46 -5.43 1.59 5.29
N ALA A 47 -4.41 1.25 6.08
CA ALA A 47 -3.51 0.13 5.80
C ALA A 47 -4.23 -1.23 5.82
N MET A 48 -5.18 -1.40 6.75
CA MET A 48 -6.01 -2.61 6.83
C MET A 48 -7.00 -2.69 5.66
N SER A 49 -7.46 -1.53 5.17
CA SER A 49 -8.36 -1.48 4.01
C SER A 49 -7.64 -1.85 2.73
N TYR A 50 -6.45 -1.30 2.53
CA TYR A 50 -5.56 -1.71 1.44
C TYR A 50 -5.25 -3.21 1.49
N THR A 51 -4.70 -3.70 2.61
CA THR A 51 -4.30 -5.12 2.72
C THR A 51 -5.49 -6.07 2.68
N GLY A 52 -6.65 -5.67 3.22
CA GLY A 52 -7.88 -6.45 3.13
C GLY A 52 -8.36 -6.62 1.69
N LEU A 53 -8.42 -5.54 0.92
CA LEU A 53 -8.74 -5.60 -0.52
C LEU A 53 -7.71 -6.42 -1.29
N ALA A 54 -6.41 -6.19 -1.05
CA ALA A 54 -5.34 -6.94 -1.68
C ALA A 54 -5.49 -8.45 -1.45
N CYS A 55 -5.75 -8.87 -0.22
CA CYS A 55 -5.97 -10.27 0.12
C CYS A 55 -7.21 -10.86 -0.58
N LEU A 56 -8.32 -10.11 -0.66
CA LEU A 56 -9.52 -10.57 -1.37
C LEU A 56 -9.23 -10.80 -2.86
N VAL A 57 -8.54 -9.86 -3.50
CA VAL A 57 -8.11 -9.96 -4.91
C VAL A 57 -7.15 -11.13 -5.12
N ILE A 58 -6.14 -11.30 -4.26
CA ILE A 58 -5.18 -12.41 -4.33
C ILE A 58 -5.89 -13.78 -4.22
N LEU A 59 -6.98 -13.85 -3.46
CA LEU A 59 -7.78 -15.06 -3.28
C LEU A 59 -8.83 -15.27 -4.36
N GLY A 60 -8.97 -14.36 -5.33
CA GLY A 60 -9.93 -14.45 -6.42
C GLY A 60 -11.37 -14.12 -6.02
N ASP A 61 -11.58 -13.32 -4.97
CA ASP A 61 -12.91 -12.74 -4.67
C ASP A 61 -13.27 -11.65 -5.70
N ASP A 62 -14.56 -11.46 -5.98
CA ASP A 62 -15.04 -10.48 -6.96
C ASP A 62 -15.33 -9.10 -6.35
N LEU A 63 -15.08 -8.94 -5.04
CA LEU A 63 -15.35 -7.75 -4.24
C LEU A 63 -16.83 -7.33 -4.25
N SER A 64 -17.77 -8.17 -4.71
CA SER A 64 -19.21 -7.87 -4.77
C SER A 64 -19.81 -7.59 -3.39
N ARG A 65 -19.23 -8.17 -2.34
CA ARG A 65 -19.64 -7.99 -0.95
C ARG A 65 -19.04 -6.75 -0.29
N VAL A 66 -18.10 -6.07 -0.97
CA VAL A 66 -17.50 -4.83 -0.49
C VAL A 66 -18.40 -3.67 -0.93
N ASN A 67 -18.97 -2.96 0.03
CA ASN A 67 -19.56 -1.64 -0.19
C ASN A 67 -18.43 -0.64 -0.49
N LYS A 68 -18.16 -0.48 -1.79
CA LYS A 68 -17.10 0.38 -2.35
C LYS A 68 -17.30 1.84 -1.95
N GLU A 69 -18.54 2.33 -2.04
CA GLU A 69 -18.92 3.71 -1.69
C GLU A 69 -18.55 4.03 -0.23
N ALA A 70 -18.87 3.12 0.69
CA ALA A 70 -18.52 3.29 2.10
C ALA A 70 -17.01 3.28 2.34
N CYS A 71 -16.25 2.44 1.62
CA CYS A 71 -14.79 2.47 1.68
C CYS A 71 -14.19 3.79 1.18
N LEU A 72 -14.72 4.34 0.08
CA LEU A 72 -14.26 5.59 -0.52
C LEU A 72 -14.62 6.81 0.35
N MET A 73 -15.83 6.84 0.93
CA MET A 73 -16.21 7.87 1.90
C MET A 73 -15.36 7.82 3.17
N GLY A 74 -15.05 6.62 3.67
CA GLY A 74 -14.12 6.43 4.77
C GLY A 74 -12.72 6.95 4.43
N LEU A 75 -12.25 6.70 3.20
CA LEU A 75 -10.97 7.19 2.72
C LEU A 75 -10.92 8.72 2.62
N LYS A 76 -11.96 9.33 2.05
CA LYS A 76 -12.12 10.79 1.93
C LYS A 76 -12.04 11.48 3.29
N ALA A 77 -12.68 10.90 4.31
CA ALA A 77 -12.67 11.44 5.67
C ALA A 77 -11.27 11.40 6.34
N LEU A 78 -10.33 10.61 5.80
CA LEU A 78 -8.96 10.53 6.29
C LEU A 78 -8.01 11.49 5.58
N GLN A 79 -8.40 12.09 4.44
CA GLN A 79 -7.54 13.02 3.74
C GLN A 79 -7.47 14.36 4.47
N LEU A 80 -6.26 14.88 4.63
CA LEU A 80 -5.98 16.16 5.27
C LEU A 80 -5.88 17.30 4.25
N GLU A 81 -5.98 18.54 4.75
CA GLU A 81 -5.85 19.75 3.93
C GLU A 81 -4.49 19.88 3.24
N ASP A 82 -3.45 19.30 3.84
CA ASP A 82 -2.10 19.26 3.30
C ASP A 82 -1.93 18.21 2.18
N GLY A 83 -2.92 17.34 1.99
CA GLY A 83 -2.94 16.25 1.01
C GLY A 83 -2.48 14.89 1.51
N SER A 84 -1.98 14.81 2.74
CA SER A 84 -1.66 13.53 3.40
C SER A 84 -2.92 12.81 3.88
N PHE A 85 -2.74 11.59 4.36
CA PHE A 85 -3.83 10.78 4.90
C PHE A 85 -3.52 10.34 6.32
N TYR A 86 -4.54 10.33 7.18
CA TYR A 86 -4.45 9.69 8.48
C TYR A 86 -4.40 8.16 8.35
N ALA A 87 -3.64 7.50 9.23
CA ALA A 87 -3.70 6.05 9.42
C ALA A 87 -5.11 5.57 9.80
N MET A 88 -5.70 6.34 10.72
CA MET A 88 -7.01 6.23 11.34
C MET A 88 -7.34 7.62 11.89
N THR A 89 -8.62 8.00 11.99
CA THR A 89 -9.01 9.36 12.42
C THR A 89 -8.26 9.81 13.68
N GLY A 90 -7.53 10.93 13.57
CA GLY A 90 -6.79 11.54 14.69
C GLY A 90 -5.50 10.83 15.08
N ARG A 91 -4.96 9.97 14.22
CA ARG A 91 -3.63 9.33 14.38
C ARG A 91 -2.59 10.04 13.52
N GLU A 92 -1.48 9.38 13.24
CA GLU A 92 -0.40 9.95 12.44
C GLU A 92 -0.75 10.00 10.94
N ASN A 93 -0.07 10.90 10.23
CA ASN A 93 -0.22 11.12 8.80
C ASN A 93 1.17 11.22 8.14
N ASP A 94 1.39 10.44 7.07
CA ASP A 94 2.63 10.45 6.29
C ASP A 94 2.40 9.74 4.93
N LEU A 95 3.46 9.63 4.12
CA LEU A 95 3.40 9.03 2.80
C LEU A 95 2.95 7.56 2.76
N ARG A 96 3.07 6.80 3.86
CA ARG A 96 2.59 5.40 3.91
C ARG A 96 1.10 5.33 3.62
N PHE A 97 0.35 6.30 4.14
CA PHE A 97 -1.10 6.35 4.00
C PHE A 97 -1.55 6.96 2.69
N VAL A 98 -0.74 7.84 2.08
CA VAL A 98 -0.95 8.29 0.69
C VAL A 98 -0.84 7.09 -0.26
N TYR A 99 0.15 6.22 -0.08
CA TYR A 99 0.27 4.99 -0.85
C TYR A 99 -0.90 4.03 -0.63
N CYS A 100 -1.32 3.82 0.63
CA CYS A 100 -2.48 2.97 0.92
C CYS A 100 -3.76 3.53 0.27
N ALA A 101 -3.97 4.85 0.31
CA ALA A 101 -5.10 5.51 -0.33
C ALA A 101 -5.11 5.29 -1.84
N ALA A 102 -3.95 5.50 -2.49
CA ALA A 102 -3.80 5.27 -3.93
C ALA A 102 -4.09 3.80 -4.31
N CYS A 103 -3.63 2.84 -3.50
CA CYS A 103 -3.93 1.42 -3.74
C CYS A 103 -5.43 1.10 -3.61
N ILE A 104 -6.11 1.67 -2.61
CA ILE A 104 -7.56 1.48 -2.41
C ILE A 104 -8.33 2.04 -3.61
N CYS A 105 -8.05 3.28 -4.00
CA CYS A 105 -8.67 3.91 -5.17
C CYS A 105 -8.43 3.07 -6.44
N TYR A 106 -7.19 2.62 -6.65
CA TYR A 106 -6.85 1.77 -7.80
C TYR A 106 -7.62 0.44 -7.76
N MET A 107 -7.64 -0.27 -6.62
CA MET A 107 -8.33 -1.57 -6.52
C MET A 107 -9.84 -1.44 -6.71
N LEU A 108 -10.45 -0.34 -6.28
CA LEU A 108 -11.89 -0.10 -6.43
C LEU A 108 -12.27 0.54 -7.78
N ASP A 109 -11.29 0.85 -8.64
CA ASP A 109 -11.45 1.58 -9.92
C ASP A 109 -12.19 2.93 -9.76
N ASP A 110 -11.95 3.63 -8.64
CA ASP A 110 -12.59 4.91 -8.35
C ASP A 110 -11.66 5.87 -7.58
N TRP A 111 -11.47 7.05 -8.16
CA TRP A 111 -10.62 8.12 -7.65
C TRP A 111 -11.39 9.38 -7.25
N SER A 112 -12.73 9.35 -7.34
CA SER A 112 -13.60 10.53 -7.18
C SER A 112 -13.52 11.17 -5.79
N ASP A 113 -13.22 10.37 -4.77
CA ASP A 113 -13.22 10.78 -3.37
C ASP A 113 -11.84 11.15 -2.80
N MET A 114 -10.77 11.01 -3.60
CA MET A 114 -9.44 11.49 -3.24
C MET A 114 -9.09 12.76 -4.01
N ASP A 115 -8.69 13.82 -3.29
CA ASP A 115 -8.08 14.99 -3.90
C ASP A 115 -6.65 14.66 -4.34
N ILE A 116 -6.53 14.17 -5.57
CA ILE A 116 -5.25 13.79 -6.21
C ILE A 116 -4.30 14.98 -6.25
N LYS A 117 -4.80 16.21 -6.47
CA LYS A 117 -3.94 17.39 -6.59
C LYS A 117 -3.27 17.72 -5.27
N LYS A 118 -4.03 17.66 -4.17
CA LYS A 118 -3.46 17.82 -2.82
C LYS A 118 -2.47 16.71 -2.51
N ALA A 119 -2.79 15.44 -2.82
CA ALA A 119 -1.88 14.32 -2.62
C ALA A 119 -0.54 14.49 -3.38
N ILE A 120 -0.59 14.88 -4.66
CA ILE A 120 0.61 15.19 -5.45
C ILE A 120 1.39 16.35 -4.84
N ASN A 121 0.70 17.41 -4.38
CA ASN A 121 1.36 18.54 -3.73
C ASN A 121 2.03 18.14 -2.40
N TYR A 122 1.45 17.21 -1.64
CA TYR A 122 2.08 16.63 -0.46
C TYR A 122 3.37 15.89 -0.84
N ILE A 123 3.31 14.99 -1.82
CA ILE A 123 4.48 14.23 -2.30
C ILE A 123 5.59 15.17 -2.79
N LYS A 124 5.25 16.22 -3.56
CA LYS A 124 6.20 17.23 -4.04
C LYS A 124 6.92 17.94 -2.90
N ARG A 125 6.21 18.29 -1.82
CA ARG A 125 6.78 18.97 -0.65
C ARG A 125 7.64 18.04 0.21
N SER A 126 7.40 16.74 0.16
CA SER A 126 8.20 15.73 0.87
C SER A 126 9.54 15.39 0.19
N MET A 127 9.84 16.01 -0.96
CA MET A 127 11.15 15.87 -1.60
C MET A 127 12.21 16.64 -0.82
N SER A 128 13.33 15.97 -0.52
CA SER A 128 14.46 16.52 0.22
C SER A 128 15.54 17.07 -0.70
N TYR A 129 16.58 17.68 -0.12
CA TYR A 129 17.67 18.36 -0.84
C TYR A 129 18.55 17.40 -1.67
N ASP A 130 18.54 16.11 -1.34
CA ASP A 130 19.24 15.04 -2.06
C ASP A 130 18.41 14.45 -3.22
N ASN A 131 17.25 15.05 -3.48
CA ASN A 131 16.17 14.61 -4.38
C ASN A 131 15.53 13.26 -3.99
N GLY A 132 15.86 12.69 -2.84
CA GLY A 132 15.09 11.60 -2.25
C GLY A 132 13.79 12.12 -1.62
N ILE A 133 12.90 11.22 -1.22
CA ILE A 133 11.61 11.59 -0.62
C ILE A 133 11.57 11.13 0.82
N GLY A 134 11.31 12.05 1.75
CA GLY A 134 11.14 11.79 3.17
C GLY A 134 9.68 11.56 3.54
N GLN A 135 9.39 11.16 4.79
CA GLN A 135 8.02 10.87 5.23
C GLN A 135 7.09 12.10 5.16
N GLU A 136 7.65 13.28 5.42
CA GLU A 136 6.98 14.59 5.41
C GLU A 136 7.99 15.66 4.94
N ALA A 137 7.50 16.84 4.58
CA ALA A 137 8.31 17.99 4.21
C ALA A 137 9.38 18.32 5.27
N GLY A 138 10.64 18.41 4.82
CA GLY A 138 11.79 18.74 5.66
C GLY A 138 12.41 17.56 6.41
N LEU A 139 11.86 16.34 6.29
CA LEU A 139 12.45 15.14 6.87
C LEU A 139 13.50 14.50 5.95
N GLU A 140 14.35 13.66 6.54
CA GLU A 140 15.38 12.90 5.81
C GLU A 140 14.74 11.98 4.76
N SER A 141 15.39 11.87 3.60
CA SER A 141 14.95 10.96 2.55
C SER A 141 15.05 9.51 3.01
N HIS A 142 14.06 8.69 2.66
CA HIS A 142 14.02 7.30 3.07
C HIS A 142 13.50 6.43 1.93
N GLY A 143 14.08 5.23 1.78
CA GLY A 143 13.73 4.29 0.70
C GLY A 143 12.25 3.89 0.72
N GLY A 144 11.70 3.64 1.90
CA GLY A 144 10.27 3.31 2.05
C GLY A 144 9.33 4.46 1.66
N SER A 145 9.66 5.70 2.04
CA SER A 145 8.88 6.89 1.70
C SER A 145 8.96 7.20 0.20
N THR A 146 10.16 7.03 -0.36
CA THR A 146 10.41 7.14 -1.79
C THR A 146 9.61 6.11 -2.59
N TYR A 147 9.61 4.85 -2.16
CA TYR A 147 8.75 3.82 -2.75
C TYR A 147 7.27 4.22 -2.69
N CYS A 148 6.76 4.62 -1.50
CA CYS A 148 5.36 4.98 -1.32
C CYS A 148 4.94 6.12 -2.27
N ALA A 149 5.77 7.15 -2.39
CA ALA A 149 5.52 8.28 -3.26
C ALA A 149 5.52 7.90 -4.75
N VAL A 150 6.58 7.21 -5.22
CA VAL A 150 6.70 6.82 -6.63
C VAL A 150 5.59 5.86 -7.01
N ALA A 151 5.32 4.83 -6.19
CA ALA A 151 4.27 3.86 -6.46
C ALA A 151 2.88 4.51 -6.46
N ALA A 152 2.59 5.44 -5.53
CA ALA A 152 1.33 6.19 -5.53
C ALA A 152 1.15 7.00 -6.82
N LEU A 153 2.20 7.70 -7.30
CA LEU A 153 2.16 8.45 -8.55
C LEU A 153 1.99 7.56 -9.77
N CYS A 154 2.63 6.37 -9.78
CA CYS A 154 2.43 5.36 -10.82
C CYS A 154 0.97 4.92 -10.88
N LEU A 155 0.36 4.58 -9.74
CA LEU A 155 -1.04 4.15 -9.67
C LEU A 155 -2.01 5.27 -10.09
N MET A 156 -1.69 6.53 -9.77
CA MET A 156 -2.48 7.69 -10.22
C MET A 156 -2.31 8.00 -11.72
N GLY A 157 -1.31 7.42 -12.39
CA GLY A 157 -0.93 7.80 -13.76
C GLY A 157 -0.35 9.22 -13.84
N LYS A 158 0.32 9.68 -12.78
CA LYS A 158 0.78 11.08 -12.59
C LYS A 158 2.29 11.21 -12.40
N LEU A 159 3.03 10.14 -12.64
CA LEU A 159 4.49 10.13 -12.49
C LEU A 159 5.17 11.17 -13.40
N GLU A 160 4.80 11.22 -14.69
CA GLU A 160 5.36 12.17 -15.66
C GLU A 160 4.90 13.62 -15.45
N GLU A 161 3.79 13.84 -14.74
CA GLU A 161 3.34 15.19 -14.35
C GLU A 161 4.19 15.73 -13.18
N MET A 162 4.72 14.83 -12.35
CA MET A 162 5.54 15.22 -11.21
C MET A 162 7.02 15.36 -11.57
N PHE A 163 7.53 14.53 -12.47
CA PHE A 163 8.94 14.52 -12.83
C PHE A 163 9.09 14.68 -14.35
N SER A 164 9.85 15.68 -14.77
CA SER A 164 10.29 15.76 -16.17
C SER A 164 11.10 14.51 -16.53
N GLU A 165 11.19 14.17 -17.82
CA GLU A 165 12.02 13.05 -18.27
C GLU A 165 13.50 13.20 -17.83
N SER A 166 13.98 14.45 -17.77
CA SER A 166 15.31 14.76 -17.24
C SER A 166 15.42 14.53 -15.74
N GLU A 167 14.36 14.82 -14.98
CA GLU A 167 14.27 14.46 -13.58
C GLU A 167 14.14 12.96 -13.47
N LEU A 168 13.21 12.24 -14.12
CA LEU A 168 13.11 10.77 -14.13
C LEU A 168 14.44 10.06 -14.36
N ASN A 169 15.23 10.55 -15.32
CA ASN A 169 16.57 10.04 -15.61
C ASN A 169 17.64 10.46 -14.58
N ARG A 170 17.42 11.56 -13.85
CA ARG A 170 18.27 12.06 -12.76
C ARG A 170 17.78 11.67 -11.37
N ILE A 171 16.53 11.25 -11.18
CA ILE A 171 15.89 11.29 -9.86
C ILE A 171 16.71 10.35 -9.04
N THR A 172 17.32 10.97 -8.06
CA THR A 172 18.14 10.31 -7.08
C THR A 172 17.41 9.10 -6.51
N PRO A 173 16.07 8.93 -6.34
CA PRO A 173 15.39 7.68 -6.04
C PRO A 173 15.93 6.43 -6.72
N LEU A 174 16.05 6.35 -8.05
CA LEU A 174 16.59 5.14 -8.70
C LEU A 174 18.11 5.02 -8.48
N ARG A 175 18.83 6.15 -8.49
CA ARG A 175 20.28 6.18 -8.22
C ARG A 175 20.62 5.95 -6.74
N TRP A 176 19.74 6.32 -5.82
CA TRP A 176 19.79 6.26 -4.36
C TRP A 176 19.32 4.89 -3.94
N CYS A 177 18.27 4.34 -4.56
CA CYS A 177 17.96 2.91 -4.49
C CYS A 177 19.15 2.10 -5.01
N ALA A 178 19.76 2.48 -6.14
CA ALA A 178 20.95 1.80 -6.66
C ALA A 178 22.21 2.02 -5.78
N LEU A 179 22.39 3.17 -5.14
CA LEU A 179 23.49 3.46 -4.22
C LEU A 179 23.28 2.78 -2.86
N ALA A 180 22.04 2.71 -2.38
CA ALA A 180 21.62 1.95 -1.21
C ALA A 180 21.80 0.45 -1.45
N LEU A 181 21.56 -0.04 -2.68
CA LEU A 181 21.93 -1.41 -3.06
C LEU A 181 23.45 -1.62 -3.09
N ARG A 182 24.24 -0.61 -3.48
CA ARG A 182 25.72 -0.70 -3.53
C ARG A 182 26.38 -0.70 -2.15
N SER A 183 25.88 0.05 -1.18
CA SER A 183 26.39 -0.01 0.19
C SER A 183 26.19 -1.40 0.83
N HIS A 184 25.21 -2.17 0.35
CA HIS A 184 24.98 -3.56 0.78
C HIS A 184 25.89 -4.57 0.05
N SER A 185 26.37 -4.28 -1.17
CA SER A 185 27.26 -5.17 -1.93
C SER A 185 28.74 -5.06 -1.57
N ASP A 186 29.15 -3.99 -0.87
CA ASP A 186 30.53 -3.84 -0.38
C ASP A 186 30.80 -4.65 0.90
N SER A 187 29.80 -5.38 1.40
CA SER A 187 29.95 -6.44 2.40
C SER A 187 30.18 -7.78 1.67
N PRO A 188 31.15 -8.61 2.08
CA PRO A 188 31.38 -9.89 1.42
C PRO A 188 30.10 -10.73 1.45
N PRO A 189 29.75 -11.45 0.36
CA PRO A 189 28.59 -12.31 0.36
C PRO A 189 28.74 -13.35 1.49
N PRO A 190 27.73 -13.54 2.35
CA PRO A 190 27.79 -14.62 3.32
C PRO A 190 27.95 -15.93 2.55
N SER A 191 28.91 -16.75 2.97
CA SER A 191 29.08 -18.10 2.44
C SER A 191 27.88 -18.92 2.90
N TRP A 192 26.81 -18.99 2.10
CA TRP A 192 25.56 -19.68 2.42
C TRP A 192 25.80 -21.16 2.76
N PRO A 193 25.70 -21.59 4.03
CA PRO A 193 25.65 -23.00 4.37
C PRO A 193 24.16 -23.37 4.49
N ASN A 194 23.66 -24.08 3.48
CA ASN A 194 22.36 -24.78 3.48
C ASN A 194 21.09 -23.91 3.43
N SER A 195 20.41 -24.08 2.30
CA SER A 195 19.06 -23.67 1.98
C SER A 195 18.03 -24.06 3.05
N ASN A 196 17.48 -23.06 3.74
CA ASN A 196 16.13 -23.08 4.24
C ASN A 196 15.46 -21.76 3.84
N LEU A 197 14.48 -21.83 2.93
CA LEU A 197 13.68 -20.71 2.40
C LEU A 197 12.83 -19.98 3.48
N SER A 198 12.93 -20.38 4.74
CA SER A 198 12.12 -19.88 5.85
C SER A 198 12.62 -18.56 6.46
N SER A 199 13.76 -18.04 6.03
CA SER A 199 14.43 -16.92 6.71
C SER A 199 15.13 -16.00 5.73
N PHE A 200 14.38 -15.09 5.10
CA PHE A 200 14.95 -13.86 4.57
C PHE A 200 15.25 -12.94 5.76
N GLN A 201 16.47 -13.01 6.27
CA GLN A 201 16.95 -12.21 7.40
C GLN A 201 17.64 -10.93 6.87
N LEU A 202 17.55 -9.83 7.64
CA LEU A 202 18.54 -8.74 7.51
C LEU A 202 19.92 -9.28 7.92
N LEU A 203 20.98 -8.62 7.46
CA LEU A 203 22.42 -8.96 7.49
C LEU A 203 23.06 -9.40 8.83
N ASP A 204 22.29 -9.76 9.86
CA ASP A 204 22.77 -10.25 11.16
C ASP A 204 22.21 -11.66 11.42
N ASP A 205 23.11 -12.64 11.57
CA ASP A 205 22.81 -14.06 11.82
C ASP A 205 22.01 -14.30 13.13
N HIS A 206 21.85 -13.27 13.96
CA HIS A 206 21.12 -13.31 15.22
C HIS A 206 19.65 -12.85 15.14
N LEU A 207 19.18 -12.33 14.00
CA LEU A 207 17.79 -11.88 13.84
C LEU A 207 16.87 -13.03 13.42
N VAL A 208 15.80 -13.27 14.18
CA VAL A 208 14.76 -14.25 13.81
C VAL A 208 13.96 -13.71 12.61
N GLY A 209 13.77 -14.53 11.57
CA GLY A 209 12.99 -14.13 10.39
C GLY A 209 11.52 -13.79 10.73
N ASP A 210 10.96 -12.81 10.03
CA ASP A 210 9.57 -12.38 10.19
C ASP A 210 8.82 -12.34 8.84
N PRO A 211 7.47 -12.33 8.85
CA PRO A 211 6.68 -12.36 7.62
C PRO A 211 6.90 -11.17 6.68
N LEU A 212 7.27 -10.00 7.21
CA LEU A 212 7.47 -8.79 6.40
C LEU A 212 8.73 -8.94 5.55
N HIS A 213 9.85 -9.32 6.17
CA HIS A 213 11.10 -9.54 5.46
C HIS A 213 11.06 -10.79 4.57
N ALA A 214 10.37 -11.85 4.99
CA ALA A 214 10.12 -13.00 4.12
C ALA A 214 9.38 -12.59 2.84
N TYR A 215 8.31 -11.80 2.97
CA TYR A 215 7.55 -11.32 1.83
C TYR A 215 8.38 -10.41 0.91
N PHE A 216 8.99 -9.35 1.46
CA PHE A 216 9.76 -8.40 0.63
C PHE A 216 11.06 -8.99 0.07
N GLY A 217 11.67 -9.98 0.75
CA GLY A 217 12.78 -10.75 0.22
C GLY A 217 12.39 -11.54 -1.04
N ILE A 218 11.24 -12.23 -0.99
CA ILE A 218 10.69 -12.92 -2.16
C ILE A 218 10.31 -11.94 -3.27
N CYS A 219 9.70 -10.79 -2.95
CA CYS A 219 9.41 -9.75 -3.94
C CYS A 219 10.68 -9.20 -4.60
N GLY A 220 11.77 -9.02 -3.84
CA GLY A 220 13.06 -8.61 -4.35
C GLY A 220 13.67 -9.63 -5.31
N LEU A 221 13.62 -10.92 -4.96
CA LEU A 221 14.05 -12.01 -5.85
C LEU A 221 13.20 -12.09 -7.13
N SER A 222 11.89 -11.94 -7.00
CA SER A 222 10.96 -11.86 -8.13
C SER A 222 11.33 -10.70 -9.06
N PHE A 223 11.65 -9.52 -8.52
CA PHE A 223 12.03 -8.36 -9.31
C PHE A 223 13.30 -8.57 -10.16
N ILE A 224 14.29 -9.31 -9.65
CA ILE A 224 15.52 -9.62 -10.39
C ILE A 224 15.40 -10.85 -11.31
N GLY A 225 14.22 -11.48 -11.39
CA GLY A 225 13.95 -12.60 -12.29
C GLY A 225 14.41 -13.96 -11.78
N GLU A 226 14.43 -14.16 -10.46
CA GLU A 226 14.77 -15.47 -9.86
C GLU A 226 13.83 -16.59 -10.35
N ALA A 227 14.40 -17.77 -10.61
CA ALA A 227 13.65 -18.88 -11.19
C ALA A 227 12.52 -19.38 -10.26
N ASN A 228 11.40 -19.77 -10.87
CA ASN A 228 10.21 -20.32 -10.19
C ASN A 228 9.44 -19.32 -9.29
N LEU A 229 9.74 -18.02 -9.35
CA LEU A 229 8.91 -16.98 -8.74
C LEU A 229 7.99 -16.34 -9.78
N GLN A 230 6.76 -16.01 -9.34
CA GLN A 230 5.88 -15.18 -10.15
C GLN A 230 6.37 -13.73 -10.10
N GLN A 231 6.22 -13.01 -11.22
CA GLN A 231 6.52 -11.59 -11.27
C GLN A 231 5.60 -10.81 -10.31
N VAL A 232 6.17 -9.78 -9.68
CA VAL A 232 5.45 -8.87 -8.78
C VAL A 232 5.12 -7.58 -9.52
N HIS A 233 3.86 -7.15 -9.45
CA HIS A 233 3.46 -5.81 -9.87
C HIS A 233 3.91 -4.81 -8.80
N THR A 234 5.02 -4.13 -9.07
CA THR A 234 5.76 -3.36 -8.05
C THR A 234 4.98 -2.19 -7.47
N ALA A 235 4.12 -1.52 -8.25
CA ALA A 235 3.37 -0.36 -7.76
C ALA A 235 2.16 -0.74 -6.89
N LEU A 236 1.58 -1.92 -7.09
CA LEU A 236 0.40 -2.39 -6.32
C LEU A 236 0.79 -3.42 -5.26
N ASN A 237 2.04 -3.89 -5.28
CA ASN A 237 2.60 -4.87 -4.36
C ASN A 237 1.76 -6.16 -4.26
N VAL A 238 1.43 -6.72 -5.43
CA VAL A 238 0.77 -8.03 -5.59
C VAL A 238 1.43 -8.79 -6.73
N SER A 239 1.21 -10.11 -6.85
CA SER A 239 1.68 -10.86 -8.03
C SER A 239 1.01 -10.34 -9.31
N GLU A 240 1.71 -10.36 -10.45
CA GLU A 240 1.14 -9.99 -11.77
C GLU A 240 -0.15 -10.77 -12.07
N ARG A 241 -0.22 -12.06 -11.70
CA ARG A 241 -1.46 -12.85 -11.81
C ARG A 241 -2.67 -12.23 -11.09
N ALA A 242 -2.46 -11.69 -9.88
CA ALA A 242 -3.52 -11.05 -9.10
C ALA A 242 -3.87 -9.68 -9.68
N PHE A 243 -2.89 -8.98 -10.24
CA PHE A 243 -3.08 -7.73 -10.96
C PHE A 243 -3.89 -7.93 -12.24
N GLU A 244 -3.57 -8.93 -13.07
CA GLU A 244 -4.33 -9.30 -14.27
C GLU A 244 -5.79 -9.65 -13.93
N TYR A 245 -6.00 -10.40 -12.84
CA TYR A 245 -7.34 -10.71 -12.35
C TYR A 245 -8.11 -9.44 -11.95
N LEU A 246 -7.45 -8.50 -11.26
CA LEU A 246 -8.04 -7.21 -10.91
C LEU A 246 -8.41 -6.40 -12.16
N GLN A 247 -7.56 -6.37 -13.18
CA GLN A 247 -7.85 -5.69 -14.44
C GLN A 247 -9.06 -6.29 -15.15
N HIS A 248 -9.20 -7.63 -15.15
CA HIS A 248 -10.38 -8.29 -15.69
C HIS A 248 -11.66 -7.93 -14.89
N LEU A 249 -11.54 -7.84 -13.57
CA LEU A 249 -12.63 -7.43 -12.69
C LEU A 249 -13.07 -5.98 -12.96
N HIS A 250 -12.13 -5.05 -13.13
CA HIS A 250 -12.41 -3.67 -13.53
C HIS A 250 -13.15 -3.59 -14.86
N GLN A 251 -12.70 -4.37 -15.85
CA GLN A 251 -13.37 -4.41 -17.14
C GLN A 251 -14.82 -4.90 -17.01
N THR A 252 -15.03 -5.94 -16.22
CA THR A 252 -16.37 -6.48 -15.93
C THR A 252 -17.29 -5.44 -15.28
N TRP A 253 -16.76 -4.59 -14.38
CA TRP A 253 -17.53 -3.53 -13.76
C TRP A 253 -17.88 -2.38 -14.71
N ARG A 254 -17.01 -2.08 -15.67
CA ARG A 254 -17.25 -1.02 -16.67
C ARG A 254 -18.24 -1.45 -17.75
N ASP A 255 -18.33 -2.75 -18.01
CA ASP A 255 -19.24 -3.32 -19.00
C ASP A 255 -20.65 -3.60 -18.45
N ALA A 256 -20.85 -3.50 -17.13
CA ALA A 256 -22.11 -3.74 -16.43
C ALA A 256 -22.96 -2.46 -16.30
#